data_AF-A0A378B5V5-F1
#
_entry.id   AF-A0A378B5V5-F1
#
_cell.length_a   1.000
_cell.length_b   1.000
_cell.length_c   1.000
_cell.angle_alpha   90.00
_cell.angle_beta   90.00
_cell.angle_gamma   90.00
#
_symmetry.space_group_name_H-M   'P 1'
#
loop_
_entity.id
_entity.type
_entity.pdbx_description
1 polymer ?
#
loop_
_entity_poly.entity_id
_entity_poly.type
_entity_poly.pdbx_seq_one_letter_code
_entity_poly.pdbx_strand_id
1 'polypeptide(L)'
;MIDIERLSEAELIALHNRIVDRLRELQQQRVQQGMTQFRPGDVVSFMTNEGEVVGVLVRLNRKSVTVHTEGGGRWNVAPQLVTLVKRPLELGELERELDQTRIDGRPSDGKIH
;
A
#
# COMPACT_ATOMS: atom_id res chain seq x y z
N MET A 1 27.61 -5.51 25.60
CA MET A 1 26.53 -5.73 26.58
C MET A 1 26.51 -4.52 27.49
N ILE A 2 25.36 -3.93 27.78
CA ILE A 2 25.27 -2.79 28.72
C ILE A 2 25.28 -3.38 30.13
N ASP A 3 26.21 -2.95 30.98
CA ASP A 3 26.32 -3.39 32.38
C ASP A 3 25.30 -2.64 33.26
N ILE A 4 24.09 -3.18 33.33
CA ILE A 4 22.94 -2.56 34.01
C ILE A 4 23.18 -2.40 35.52
N GLU A 5 23.92 -3.32 36.15
CA GLU A 5 24.14 -3.32 37.61
C GLU A 5 25.04 -2.18 38.11
N ARG A 6 25.72 -1.48 37.20
CA ARG A 6 26.60 -0.36 37.56
C ARG A 6 25.90 1.00 37.42
N LEU A 7 24.64 1.02 36.98
CA LEU A 7 23.89 2.24 36.77
C LEU A 7 23.15 2.64 38.05
N SER A 8 23.21 3.92 38.38
CA SER A 8 22.33 4.51 39.40
C SER A 8 20.87 4.48 38.96
N GLU A 9 19.95 4.65 39.90
CA GLU A 9 18.50 4.70 39.61
C GLU A 9 18.15 5.77 38.57
N ALA A 10 18.77 6.97 38.66
CA ALA A 10 18.55 8.04 37.70
C ALA A 10 19.03 7.65 36.28
N GLU A 11 20.16 6.96 36.18
CA GLU A 11 20.68 6.46 34.89
C GLU A 11 19.83 5.33 34.32
N LEU A 12 19.27 4.46 35.17
CA LEU A 12 18.32 3.43 34.78
C LEU A 12 17.02 4.03 34.24
N ILE A 13 16.48 5.06 34.91
CA ILE A 13 15.29 5.78 34.44
C ILE A 13 15.56 6.46 33.09
N ALA A 14 16.71 7.12 32.96
CA ALA A 14 17.12 7.77 31.71
C ALA A 14 17.29 6.74 30.57
N LEU A 15 17.89 5.59 30.87
CA LEU A 15 18.04 4.49 29.92
C LEU A 15 16.68 3.90 29.52
N HIS A 16 15.78 3.67 30.49
CA HIS A 16 14.43 3.19 30.25
C HIS A 16 13.67 4.10 29.29
N ASN A 17 13.66 5.42 29.56
CA ASN A 17 12.98 6.38 28.71
C ASN A 17 13.51 6.36 27.28
N ARG A 18 14.85 6.33 27.10
CA ARG A 18 15.47 6.23 25.77
C ARG A 18 15.10 4.93 25.05
N ILE A 19 15.01 3.81 25.76
CA ILE A 19 14.59 2.52 25.18
C ILE A 19 13.13 2.61 24.73
N VAL A 20 12.23 3.13 25.58
CA VAL A 20 10.82 3.30 25.26
C VAL A 20 10.63 4.22 24.06
N ASP A 21 11.34 5.34 24.03
CA ASP A 21 11.29 6.28 22.89
C ASP A 21 11.80 5.61 21.62
N ARG A 22 12.91 4.88 21.69
CA ARG A 22 13.43 4.14 20.53
C ARG A 22 12.46 3.07 20.03
N LEU A 23 11.79 2.35 20.94
CA LEU A 23 10.77 1.37 20.57
C LEU A 23 9.56 2.04 19.91
N ARG A 24 9.14 3.21 20.41
CA ARG A 24 8.07 4.00 19.79
C ARG A 24 8.45 4.48 18.39
N GLU A 25 9.66 4.98 18.20
CA GLU A 25 10.18 5.35 16.88
C GLU A 25 10.19 4.16 15.92
N LEU A 26 10.74 3.01 16.33
CA LEU A 26 10.78 1.80 15.51
C LEU A 26 9.37 1.30 15.19
N GLN A 27 8.43 1.40 16.13
CA GLN A 27 7.03 1.09 15.88
C GLN A 27 6.43 2.06 14.86
N GLN A 28 6.65 3.37 15.01
CA GLN A 28 6.19 4.36 14.04
C GLN A 28 6.77 4.13 12.64
N GLN A 29 8.07 3.81 12.55
CA GLN A 29 8.76 3.46 11.32
C GLN A 29 8.16 2.20 10.68
N ARG A 30 7.92 1.13 11.45
CA ARG A 30 7.26 -0.09 10.96
C ARG A 30 5.86 0.23 10.43
N VAL A 31 5.12 1.09 11.10
CA VAL A 31 3.78 1.45 10.62
C VAL A 31 3.83 2.41 9.43
N GLN A 32 4.86 3.26 9.29
CA GLN A 32 5.07 4.04 8.05
C GLN A 32 5.51 3.14 6.89
N GLN A 33 6.40 2.18 7.12
CA GLN A 33 6.82 1.19 6.12
C GLN A 33 5.66 0.27 5.71
N GLY A 34 4.77 -0.08 6.64
CA GLY A 34 3.54 -0.85 6.38
C GLY A 34 2.43 -0.10 5.63
N MET A 35 2.61 1.18 5.29
CA MET A 35 1.59 1.99 4.58
C MET A 35 2.03 2.50 3.21
N THR A 36 3.11 1.95 2.63
CA THR A 36 3.59 2.39 1.30
C THR A 36 3.13 1.48 0.16
N GLN A 37 2.52 0.34 0.47
CA GLN A 37 2.20 -0.68 -0.54
C GLN A 37 0.91 -0.37 -1.33
N PHE A 38 -0.06 0.31 -0.72
CA PHE A 38 -1.40 0.50 -1.28
C PHE A 38 -1.89 1.94 -1.21
N ARG A 39 -2.70 2.34 -2.18
CA ARG A 39 -3.30 3.67 -2.31
C ARG A 39 -4.79 3.56 -2.66
N PRO A 40 -5.65 4.52 -2.29
CA PRO A 40 -6.99 4.58 -2.82
C PRO A 40 -6.99 4.55 -4.36
N GLY A 41 -7.84 3.72 -4.95
CA GLY A 41 -7.89 3.45 -6.39
C GLY A 41 -7.16 2.18 -6.81
N ASP A 42 -6.20 1.66 -6.02
CA ASP A 42 -5.56 0.37 -6.30
C ASP A 42 -6.62 -0.75 -6.39
N VAL A 43 -6.54 -1.57 -7.43
CA VAL A 43 -7.31 -2.82 -7.53
C VAL A 43 -6.56 -3.90 -6.77
N VAL A 44 -7.24 -4.52 -5.82
CA VAL A 44 -6.65 -5.48 -4.90
C VAL A 44 -7.49 -6.75 -4.83
N SER A 45 -6.85 -7.88 -4.51
CA SER A 45 -7.54 -9.15 -4.26
C SER A 45 -7.23 -9.71 -2.87
N PHE A 46 -8.17 -10.47 -2.31
CA PHE A 46 -8.01 -11.18 -1.05
C PHE A 46 -8.86 -12.44 -1.04
N MET A 47 -8.49 -13.41 -0.19
CA MET A 47 -9.22 -14.66 -0.06
C MET A 47 -10.33 -14.56 0.99
N THR A 48 -11.49 -15.13 0.67
CA THR A 48 -12.61 -15.36 1.58
C THR A 48 -12.95 -16.85 1.63
N ASN A 49 -13.87 -17.24 2.52
CA ASN A 49 -14.38 -18.62 2.58
C ASN A 49 -15.11 -19.04 1.30
N GLU A 50 -15.59 -18.08 0.51
CA GLU A 50 -16.35 -18.31 -0.74
C GLU A 50 -15.46 -18.24 -1.99
N GLY A 51 -14.18 -17.86 -1.83
CA GLY A 51 -13.22 -17.73 -2.92
C GLY A 51 -12.43 -16.42 -2.90
N GLU A 52 -11.66 -16.20 -3.95
CA GLU A 52 -10.94 -14.93 -4.16
C GLU A 52 -11.93 -13.82 -4.50
N VAL A 53 -11.77 -12.67 -3.83
CA VAL A 53 -12.55 -11.47 -4.07
C VAL A 53 -11.62 -10.38 -4.58
N VAL A 54 -11.98 -9.79 -5.72
CA VAL A 54 -11.29 -8.65 -6.34
C VAL A 54 -12.13 -7.40 -6.17
N GLY A 55 -11.50 -6.28 -5.83
CA GLY A 55 -12.19 -5.00 -5.75
C GLY A 55 -11.24 -3.80 -5.68
N VAL A 56 -11.84 -2.63 -5.62
CA VAL A 56 -11.12 -1.36 -5.56
C VAL A 56 -10.93 -0.94 -4.12
N LEU A 57 -9.70 -0.62 -3.75
CA LEU A 57 -9.37 -0.03 -2.48
C LEU A 57 -9.92 1.40 -2.44
N VAL A 58 -10.89 1.66 -1.55
CA VAL A 58 -11.49 3.00 -1.41
C VAL A 58 -10.96 3.75 -0.19
N ARG A 59 -10.48 3.02 0.83
CA ARG A 59 -9.90 3.62 2.04
C ARG A 59 -8.85 2.72 2.64
N LEU A 60 -7.75 3.30 3.08
CA LEU A 60 -6.71 2.63 3.86
C LEU A 60 -6.56 3.34 5.20
N ASN A 61 -6.47 2.55 6.27
CA ASN A 61 -5.99 3.02 7.57
C ASN A 61 -4.98 2.01 8.13
N ARG A 62 -4.40 2.30 9.29
CA ARG A 62 -3.34 1.46 9.90
C ARG A 62 -3.79 0.04 10.25
N LYS A 63 -5.09 -0.20 10.41
CA LYS A 63 -5.67 -1.46 10.87
C LYS A 63 -6.41 -2.22 9.78
N SER A 64 -6.98 -1.52 8.81
CA SER A 64 -7.81 -2.12 7.77
C SER A 64 -7.76 -1.36 6.44
N VAL A 65 -8.07 -2.13 5.40
CA VAL A 65 -8.35 -1.70 4.05
C VAL A 65 -9.85 -1.86 3.82
N THR A 66 -10.50 -0.82 3.31
CA THR A 66 -11.87 -0.93 2.79
C THR A 66 -11.80 -1.16 1.29
N VAL A 67 -12.37 -2.29 0.85
CA VAL A 67 -12.44 -2.69 -0.56
C VAL A 67 -13.90 -2.72 -1.00
N HIS A 68 -14.19 -2.11 -2.15
CA HIS A 68 -15.49 -2.19 -2.81
C HIS A 68 -15.41 -3.12 -4.02
N THR A 69 -16.35 -4.05 -4.14
CA THR A 69 -16.44 -4.96 -5.30
C THR A 69 -17.44 -4.41 -6.32
N GLU A 70 -17.36 -4.87 -7.57
CA GLU A 70 -18.29 -4.47 -8.63
C GLU A 70 -19.76 -4.82 -8.31
N GLY A 71 -19.97 -5.90 -7.53
CA GLY A 71 -21.29 -6.29 -7.04
C GLY A 71 -21.85 -5.40 -5.91
N GLY A 72 -21.21 -4.27 -5.60
CA GLY A 72 -21.64 -3.35 -4.52
C GLY A 72 -21.26 -3.82 -3.10
N GLY A 73 -20.50 -4.90 -2.99
CA GLY A 73 -20.03 -5.41 -1.71
C GLY A 73 -18.95 -4.52 -1.09
N ARG A 74 -18.98 -4.37 0.24
CA ARG A 74 -17.98 -3.61 1.01
C ARG A 74 -17.32 -4.51 2.04
N TRP A 75 -15.99 -4.59 1.97
CA TRP A 75 -15.19 -5.44 2.83
C TRP A 75 -14.18 -4.62 3.64
N ASN A 76 -13.97 -5.00 4.89
CA ASN A 76 -12.88 -4.49 5.72
C ASN A 76 -11.89 -5.63 5.96
N VAL A 77 -10.69 -5.51 5.39
CA VAL A 77 -9.69 -6.57 5.38
C VAL A 77 -8.39 -6.05 5.99
N ALA A 78 -7.65 -6.89 6.71
CA ALA A 78 -6.34 -6.50 7.22
C ALA A 78 -5.38 -6.25 6.04
N PRO A 79 -4.56 -5.18 6.05
CA PRO A 79 -3.69 -4.83 4.91
C PRO A 79 -2.74 -5.94 4.46
N GLN A 80 -2.33 -6.80 5.39
CA GLN A 80 -1.44 -7.95 5.15
C GLN A 80 -2.11 -9.13 4.43
N LEU A 81 -3.44 -9.12 4.30
CA LEU A 81 -4.22 -10.19 3.62
C LEU A 81 -4.68 -9.78 2.22
N VAL A 82 -4.23 -8.62 1.73
CA VAL A 82 -4.63 -8.08 0.44
C VAL A 82 -3.41 -8.04 -0.48
N THR A 83 -3.63 -8.35 -1.75
CA THR A 83 -2.60 -8.38 -2.80
C THR A 83 -2.93 -7.32 -3.85
N LEU A 84 -1.93 -6.58 -4.32
CA LEU A 84 -2.11 -5.60 -5.41
C LEU A 84 -2.27 -6.34 -6.73
N VAL A 85 -3.40 -6.13 -7.42
CA VAL A 85 -3.66 -6.69 -8.75
C VAL A 85 -3.32 -5.67 -9.83
N LYS A 86 -3.78 -4.43 -9.67
CA LYS A 86 -3.52 -3.35 -10.63
C LYS A 86 -3.45 -2.01 -9.92
N ARG A 87 -2.43 -1.24 -10.25
CA ARG A 87 -2.39 0.19 -9.92
C ARG A 87 -2.94 0.98 -11.11
N PRO A 88 -3.99 1.80 -10.93
CA PRO A 88 -4.38 2.74 -11.97
C PRO A 88 -3.20 3.66 -12.29
N LEU A 89 -2.96 3.86 -13.59
CA LEU A 89 -2.00 4.84 -14.06
C LEU A 89 -2.45 6.23 -13.61
N GLU A 90 -1.51 7.06 -13.20
CA GLU A 90 -1.82 8.46 -12.90
C GLU A 90 -2.18 9.19 -14.21
N LEU A 91 -2.97 10.26 -14.13
CA LEU A 91 -3.49 10.97 -15.32
C LEU A 91 -2.36 11.36 -16.29
N GLY A 92 -1.21 11.79 -15.78
CA GLY A 92 -0.04 12.15 -16.60
C GLY A 92 0.71 10.95 -17.21
N GLU A 93 0.51 9.73 -16.71
CA GLU A 93 1.00 8.49 -17.33
C GLU A 93 0.05 8.03 -18.44
N LEU A 94 -1.27 8.19 -18.21
CA LEU A 94 -2.30 7.92 -19.20
C LEU A 94 -2.16 8.84 -20.43
N GLU A 95 -1.88 10.13 -20.21
CA GLU A 95 -1.64 11.10 -21.28
C GLU A 95 -0.44 10.71 -22.15
N ARG A 96 0.63 10.19 -21.55
CA ARG A 96 1.82 9.70 -22.29
C ARG A 96 1.54 8.44 -23.07
N GLU A 97 0.75 7.52 -22.51
CA GLU A 97 0.36 6.28 -23.20
C GLU A 97 -0.58 6.58 -24.38
N LEU A 98 -1.51 7.52 -24.23
CA LEU A 98 -2.40 7.98 -25.30
C LEU A 98 -1.64 8.73 -26.40
N ASP A 99 -0.64 9.54 -26.05
CA ASP A 99 0.24 10.21 -27.01
C ASP A 99 1.09 9.19 -27.79
N GLN A 100 1.62 8.17 -27.10
CA GLN A 100 2.37 7.05 -27.68
C GLN A 100 1.52 6.19 -28.64
N THR A 101 0.23 5.98 -28.33
CA THR A 101 -0.69 5.21 -29.18
C THR A 101 -1.11 6.02 -30.42
N ARG A 102 -1.11 7.35 -30.34
CA ARG A 102 -1.46 8.24 -31.46
C ARG A 102 -0.34 8.34 -32.51
N ILE A 103 0.92 8.17 -32.12
CA ILE A 103 2.08 8.21 -33.05
C ILE A 103 2.30 6.90 -33.83
N ASP A 104 1.87 5.73 -33.32
CA ASP A 104 1.97 4.45 -34.04
C ASP A 104 0.83 4.21 -35.06
N GLY A 105 -0.22 5.04 -35.04
CA GLY A 105 -1.34 4.98 -35.97
C GLY A 105 -1.06 5.68 -37.31
N ARG A 106 -0.08 5.21 -38.11
CA ARG A 106 0.01 5.63 -39.52
C ARG A 106 -1.14 4.95 -40.30
N PRO A 107 -2.00 5.69 -41.02
CA PRO A 107 -2.94 5.05 -41.93
C PRO A 107 -2.13 4.46 -43.08
N SER A 108 -2.13 3.13 -43.19
CA SER A 108 -1.69 2.45 -44.40
C SER A 108 -2.79 2.63 -45.45
N ASP A 109 -2.79 3.80 -46.08
CA ASP A 109 -3.58 4.11 -47.25
C ASP A 109 -3.00 3.40 -48.48
N GLY A 110 -3.88 2.76 -49.24
CA GLY A 110 -3.70 2.47 -50.66
C GLY A 110 -2.78 1.31 -51.05
N LYS A 111 -3.38 0.19 -51.47
CA LYS A 111 -3.28 -0.27 -52.87
C LYS A 111 -4.39 -1.28 -53.20
N ILE A 112 -5.37 -0.75 -53.92
CA ILE A 112 -6.23 -1.50 -54.84
C ILE A 112 -5.45 -1.76 -56.13
N HIS A 113 -5.12 -3.03 -56.39
CA HIS A 113 -5.04 -3.60 -57.74
C HIS A 113 -5.14 -5.13 -57.65
#